data_AF-A0A4Z0RTC6-F1
#
_entry.id   AF-A0A4Z0RTC6-F1
#
_cell.length_a   1.000
_cell.length_b   1.000
_cell.length_c   1.000
_cell.angle_alpha   90.00
_cell.angle_beta   90.00
_cell.angle_gamma   90.00
#
_symmetry.space_group_name_H-M   'P 1'
#
loop_
_entity.id
_entity.type
_entity.pdbx_description
1 polymer ?
#
loop_
_entity_poly.entity_id
_entity_poly.type
_entity_poly.pdbx_seq_one_letter_code
_entity_poly.pdbx_strand_id
1 'polypeptide(L)'
;MLTILDLLNHYLGFFNVNTKWKGQVYTILASVGNFYVLYLAIMHLKNAAYLRGLGLLLAFIVIAYFAFLNVVYYFTKKTFKWDLSPKVENLLGGKPADADKTQRPATPFVPANGLYGRQHVLPASAVTDSDMQAELTKVAEQLQSNGLMTKDYGGLSEDEQMAYLAADHDVIYANHPGTPLPYFRLEKERGGLAIYGGLNEMLAQRLARIETVGLQPVALAMESYELFVASAVILGGEGKVRGRANLQTRRDDYHLAVELAYKAKEL
;
A
#
# COMPACT_ATOMS: atom_id res chain seq x y z
N MET A 1 -30.50 18.24 5.45
CA MET A 1 -30.05 19.07 6.58
C MET A 1 -28.62 18.69 6.88
N LEU A 2 -27.66 19.59 6.70
CA LEU A 2 -26.25 19.32 6.99
C LEU A 2 -26.07 19.24 8.51
N THR A 3 -26.17 18.04 9.06
CA THR A 3 -25.84 17.79 10.46
C THR A 3 -24.33 17.89 10.66
N ILE A 4 -23.89 18.45 11.80
CA ILE A 4 -22.48 18.55 12.19
C ILE A 4 -21.77 17.18 12.09
N LEU A 5 -22.50 16.09 12.32
CA LEU A 5 -22.03 14.72 12.17
C LEU A 5 -21.65 14.36 10.73
N ASP A 6 -22.41 14.86 9.75
CA ASP A 6 -22.22 14.63 8.32
C ASP A 6 -21.05 15.47 7.80
N LEU A 7 -20.93 16.70 8.30
CA LEU A 7 -19.77 17.57 8.07
C LEU A 7 -18.50 16.95 8.64
N LEU A 8 -18.51 16.42 9.87
CA LEU A 8 -17.37 15.74 10.48
C LEU A 8 -16.98 14.47 9.73
N ASN A 9 -17.94 13.67 9.30
CA ASN A 9 -17.66 12.43 8.56
C ASN A 9 -17.00 12.75 7.20
N HIS A 10 -17.46 13.81 6.53
CA HIS A 10 -16.88 14.28 5.28
C HIS A 10 -15.49 14.92 5.48
N TYR A 11 -15.32 15.75 6.52
CA TYR A 11 -14.04 16.42 6.83
C TYR A 11 -12.96 15.42 7.28
N LEU A 12 -13.33 14.38 8.03
CA LEU A 12 -12.42 13.33 8.47
C LEU A 12 -12.09 12.33 7.34
N GLY A 13 -12.94 12.22 6.31
CA GLY A 13 -12.68 11.42 5.12
C GLY A 13 -11.65 12.05 4.17
N PHE A 14 -11.60 13.37 4.10
CA PHE A 14 -10.80 14.11 3.11
C PHE A 14 -9.31 14.26 3.47
N PHE A 15 -8.99 14.21 4.77
CA PHE A 15 -7.62 14.17 5.23
C PHE A 15 -7.24 12.71 5.49
N ASN A 16 -6.05 12.28 5.03
CA ASN A 16 -5.43 11.02 5.42
C ASN A 16 -4.98 11.11 6.89
N VAL A 17 -5.95 11.34 7.79
CA VAL A 17 -5.70 11.54 9.21
C VAL A 17 -5.46 10.18 9.82
N ASN A 18 -4.29 10.05 10.47
CA ASN A 18 -3.90 8.94 11.32
C ASN A 18 -5.13 8.34 12.03
N THR A 19 -5.38 7.04 11.84
CA THR A 19 -6.53 6.30 12.39
C THR A 19 -6.68 6.49 13.90
N LYS A 20 -5.57 6.75 14.58
CA LYS A 20 -5.53 7.12 16.00
C LYS A 20 -6.33 8.39 16.33
N TRP A 21 -6.25 9.44 15.51
CA TRP A 21 -6.98 10.69 15.73
C TRP A 21 -8.49 10.53 15.53
N LYS A 22 -8.89 9.79 14.49
CA LYS A 22 -10.31 9.45 14.28
C LYS A 22 -10.86 8.68 15.48
N GLY A 23 -10.12 7.66 15.95
CA GLY A 23 -10.46 6.91 17.15
C GLY A 23 -10.58 7.77 18.42
N GLN A 24 -9.67 8.73 18.62
CA GLN A 24 -9.75 9.69 19.73
C GLN A 24 -11.02 10.56 19.67
N VAL A 25 -11.36 11.11 18.50
CA VAL A 25 -12.56 11.93 18.32
C VAL A 25 -13.83 11.11 18.56
N TYR A 26 -13.93 9.91 17.99
CA TYR A 26 -15.09 9.04 18.21
C TYR A 26 -15.22 8.61 19.68
N THR A 27 -14.11 8.38 20.38
CA THR A 27 -14.11 8.04 21.81
C THR A 27 -14.65 9.19 22.67
N ILE A 28 -14.25 10.43 22.38
CA ILE A 28 -14.76 11.62 23.06
C ILE A 28 -16.26 11.79 22.79
N LEU A 29 -16.67 11.66 21.53
CA LEU A 29 -18.07 11.81 21.13
C LEU A 29 -18.97 10.75 21.79
N ALA A 30 -18.52 9.49 21.79
CA ALA A 30 -19.21 8.38 22.44
C ALA A 30 -19.30 8.58 23.96
N SER A 31 -18.24 9.10 24.60
CA SER A 31 -18.24 9.39 26.03
C SER A 31 -19.27 10.46 26.39
N VAL A 32 -19.33 11.56 25.61
CA VAL A 32 -20.32 12.63 25.80
C VAL A 32 -21.75 12.09 25.59
N GLY A 33 -21.96 11.31 24.52
CA GLY A 33 -23.25 10.66 24.27
C GLY A 33 -23.67 9.71 25.39
N ASN A 34 -22.72 9.01 26.01
CA ASN A 34 -23.01 8.08 27.11
C ASN A 34 -23.52 8.81 28.37
N PHE A 35 -22.98 9.99 28.69
CA PHE A 35 -23.51 10.82 29.78
C PHE A 35 -24.95 11.27 29.54
N TYR A 36 -25.37 11.46 28.29
CA TYR A 36 -26.76 11.72 27.96
C TYR A 36 -27.67 10.49 28.20
N VAL A 37 -27.19 9.29 27.90
CA VAL A 37 -27.90 8.04 28.23
C VAL A 37 -28.06 7.89 29.75
N LEU A 38 -27.04 8.23 30.54
CA LEU A 38 -27.13 8.26 32.00
C LEU A 38 -28.20 9.25 32.50
N TYR A 39 -28.24 10.45 31.93
CA TYR A 39 -29.26 11.45 32.26
C TYR A 39 -30.68 10.92 32.01
N LEU A 40 -30.91 10.30 30.85
CA LEU A 40 -32.20 9.68 30.52
C LEU A 40 -32.55 8.53 31.48
N ALA A 41 -31.57 7.68 31.83
CA ALA A 41 -31.77 6.59 32.79
C ALA A 41 -32.26 7.12 34.15
N ILE A 42 -31.61 8.15 34.68
CA ILE A 42 -31.99 8.79 35.96
C ILE A 42 -33.38 9.41 35.86
N MET A 43 -33.71 10.08 34.75
CA MET A 43 -35.02 10.68 34.54
C MET A 43 -36.14 9.62 34.51
N HIS A 44 -35.91 8.47 33.85
CA HIS A 44 -36.86 7.37 33.83
C HIS A 44 -37.03 6.67 35.19
N LEU A 45 -35.95 6.56 35.98
CA LEU A 45 -36.02 6.06 37.36
C LEU A 45 -36.82 7.00 38.27
N LYS A 46 -36.67 8.32 38.11
CA LYS A 46 -37.48 9.32 38.82
C LYS A 46 -38.96 9.26 38.42
N ASN A 47 -39.26 8.91 37.18
CA ASN A 47 -40.63 8.82 36.65
C ASN A 47 -41.29 7.45 36.89
N ALA A 48 -40.81 6.67 37.87
CA ALA A 48 -41.27 5.31 38.23
C ALA A 48 -41.28 4.28 37.08
N ALA A 49 -40.64 4.59 35.94
CA ALA A 49 -40.50 3.69 34.80
C ALA A 49 -39.26 2.80 34.99
N TYR A 50 -39.25 2.00 36.06
CA TYR A 50 -38.07 1.26 36.52
C TYR A 50 -37.48 0.33 35.46
N LEU A 51 -38.32 -0.40 34.72
CA LEU A 51 -37.84 -1.34 33.69
C LEU A 51 -37.03 -0.64 32.59
N ARG A 52 -37.50 0.53 32.14
CA ARG A 52 -36.84 1.33 31.09
C ARG A 52 -35.61 2.05 31.65
N GLY A 53 -35.71 2.60 32.86
CA GLY A 53 -34.59 3.26 33.53
C GLY A 53 -33.43 2.31 33.81
N LEU A 54 -33.72 1.09 34.26
CA LEU A 54 -32.73 0.06 34.59
C LEU A 54 -32.08 -0.53 33.33
N GLY A 55 -32.85 -0.69 32.24
CA GLY A 55 -32.31 -1.05 30.92
C GLY A 55 -31.35 0.00 30.35
N LEU A 56 -31.70 1.28 30.43
CA LEU A 56 -30.82 2.38 30.01
C LEU A 56 -29.58 2.51 30.90
N LEU A 57 -29.72 2.25 32.19
CA LEU A 57 -28.60 2.25 33.13
C LEU A 57 -27.61 1.11 32.83
N LEU A 58 -28.12 -0.08 32.48
CA LEU A 58 -27.29 -1.20 32.04
C LEU A 58 -26.56 -0.87 30.73
N ALA A 59 -27.26 -0.29 29.76
CA ALA A 59 -26.67 0.18 28.51
C ALA A 59 -25.55 1.20 28.75
N PHE A 60 -25.76 2.15 29.68
CA PHE A 60 -24.74 3.12 30.09
C PHE A 60 -23.47 2.45 30.61
N ILE A 61 -23.61 1.42 31.47
CA ILE A 61 -22.47 0.70 32.06
C ILE A 61 -21.68 -0.02 30.95
N VAL A 62 -22.36 -0.68 30.02
CA VAL A 62 -21.72 -1.39 28.91
C VAL A 62 -20.97 -0.42 27.99
N ILE A 63 -21.62 0.67 27.59
CA ILE A 63 -20.98 1.69 26.74
C ILE A 63 -19.84 2.39 27.48
N ALA A 64 -19.98 2.66 28.78
CA ALA A 64 -18.92 3.24 29.60
C ALA A 64 -17.68 2.33 29.67
N TYR A 65 -17.89 1.03 29.78
CA TYR A 65 -16.81 0.04 29.78
C TYR A 65 -16.03 0.06 28.46
N PHE A 66 -16.71 0.06 27.31
CA PHE A 66 -16.04 0.16 26.00
C PHE A 66 -15.41 1.54 25.75
N ALA A 67 -16.05 2.62 26.18
CA ALA A 67 -15.48 3.95 26.12
C ALA A 67 -14.18 4.03 26.92
N PHE A 68 -14.14 3.44 28.13
CA PHE A 68 -12.93 3.36 28.95
C PHE A 68 -11.81 2.57 28.26
N LEU A 69 -12.12 1.40 27.69
CA LEU A 69 -11.13 0.62 26.93
C LEU A 69 -10.58 1.40 25.73
N ASN A 70 -11.44 2.11 25.00
CA ASN A 70 -11.04 3.00 23.91
C ASN A 70 -10.17 4.17 24.40
N VAL A 71 -10.47 4.76 25.56
CA VAL A 71 -9.61 5.79 26.15
C VAL A 71 -8.22 5.23 26.46
N VAL A 72 -8.14 4.05 27.08
CA VAL A 72 -6.85 3.39 27.36
C VAL A 72 -6.12 3.08 26.06
N TYR A 73 -6.80 2.57 25.03
CA TYR A 73 -6.19 2.20 23.76
C TYR A 73 -5.70 3.40 22.93
N TYR A 74 -6.51 4.45 22.80
CA TYR A 74 -6.21 5.59 21.93
C TYR A 74 -5.40 6.70 22.62
N PHE A 75 -5.48 6.84 23.95
CA PHE A 75 -4.77 7.87 24.72
C PHE A 75 -3.59 7.32 25.53
N THR A 76 -3.52 6.01 25.80
CA THR A 76 -2.41 5.40 26.55
C THR A 76 -1.66 4.37 25.68
N LYS A 77 -0.34 4.21 25.87
CA LYS A 77 0.46 3.16 25.19
C LYS A 77 0.34 1.77 25.86
N LYS A 78 -0.65 1.55 26.72
CA LYS A 78 -0.77 0.33 27.54
C LYS A 78 -2.01 -0.45 27.09
N THR A 79 -1.86 -1.76 26.90
CA THR A 79 -2.97 -2.68 26.66
C THR A 79 -3.54 -3.18 27.98
N PHE A 80 -4.87 -3.23 28.10
CA PHE A 80 -5.53 -3.67 29.33
C PHE A 80 -5.66 -5.20 29.35
N LYS A 81 -5.27 -5.86 30.44
CA LYS A 81 -5.20 -7.33 30.52
C LYS A 81 -6.57 -8.04 30.50
N TRP A 82 -7.66 -7.30 30.71
CA TRP A 82 -9.03 -7.81 30.79
C TRP A 82 -9.90 -7.22 29.66
N ASP A 83 -9.34 -7.15 28.46
CA ASP A 83 -10.06 -6.68 27.28
C ASP A 83 -11.01 -7.76 26.75
N LEU A 84 -12.31 -7.50 26.86
CA LEU A 84 -13.37 -8.37 26.35
C LEU A 84 -13.72 -8.06 24.87
N SER A 85 -13.16 -7.00 24.30
CA SER A 85 -13.42 -6.57 22.91
C SER A 85 -13.17 -7.68 21.88
N PRO A 86 -12.09 -8.50 21.96
CA PRO A 86 -11.84 -9.57 20.98
C PRO A 86 -12.94 -10.65 20.96
N LYS A 87 -13.57 -10.92 22.11
CA LYS A 87 -14.63 -11.92 22.21
C LYS A 87 -15.96 -11.39 21.65
N VAL A 88 -16.21 -10.10 21.82
CA VAL A 88 -17.41 -9.42 21.31
C VAL A 88 -17.31 -9.18 19.79
N GLU A 89 -16.12 -8.88 19.30
CA GLU A 89 -15.80 -8.73 17.87
C GLU A 89 -16.03 -10.03 17.09
N ASN A 90 -15.56 -11.16 17.62
CA ASN A 90 -15.82 -12.50 17.06
C ASN A 90 -17.31 -12.88 17.05
N LEU A 91 -18.10 -12.41 18.03
CA LEU A 91 -19.53 -12.69 18.12
C LEU A 91 -20.36 -11.81 17.16
N LEU A 92 -19.91 -10.58 16.91
CA LEU A 92 -20.56 -9.60 16.05
C LEU A 92 -20.10 -9.68 14.57
N GLY A 93 -19.21 -10.62 14.24
CA GLY A 93 -18.68 -10.79 12.89
C GLY A 93 -17.77 -9.65 12.43
N GLY A 94 -17.17 -8.92 13.38
CA GLY A 94 -16.20 -7.87 13.08
C GLY A 94 -14.94 -8.46 12.45
N LYS A 95 -14.45 -7.82 11.37
CA LYS A 95 -13.11 -8.11 10.86
C LYS A 95 -12.08 -7.72 11.93
N PRO A 96 -11.11 -8.60 12.26
CA PRO A 96 -10.14 -8.32 13.31
C PRO A 96 -9.44 -6.97 13.07
N ALA A 97 -9.25 -6.21 14.15
CA ALA A 97 -8.50 -4.95 14.20
C ALA A 97 -7.05 -5.00 13.64
N ASP A 98 -6.57 -6.17 13.20
CA ASP A 98 -5.34 -6.33 12.43
C ASP A 98 -5.49 -5.97 10.93
N ALA A 99 -6.71 -5.66 10.46
CA ALA A 99 -6.93 -5.17 9.09
C ALA A 99 -6.22 -3.85 8.75
N ASP A 100 -5.76 -3.09 9.76
CA ASP A 100 -5.04 -1.83 9.59
C ASP A 100 -3.50 -1.97 9.64
N LYS A 101 -2.95 -3.17 9.92
CA LYS A 101 -1.49 -3.36 9.99
C LYS A 101 -0.81 -3.66 8.66
N THR A 102 -1.54 -3.97 7.59
CA THR A 102 -0.93 -4.51 6.36
C THR A 102 -1.07 -3.66 5.11
N GLN A 103 -1.55 -2.42 5.20
CA GLN A 103 -1.51 -1.51 4.05
C GLN A 103 -1.08 -0.13 4.52
N ARG A 104 0.24 0.08 4.62
CA ARG A 104 0.77 1.38 4.22
C ARG A 104 0.15 1.65 2.85
N PRO A 105 -0.55 2.78 2.63
CA PRO A 105 -0.94 3.13 1.28
C PRO A 105 0.38 3.24 0.51
N ALA A 106 0.71 2.20 -0.25
CA ALA A 106 1.63 2.35 -1.36
C ALA A 106 1.01 3.51 -2.12
N THR A 107 1.67 4.68 -2.07
CA THR A 107 1.24 5.86 -2.81
C THR A 107 0.90 5.36 -4.20
N PRO A 108 -0.36 5.47 -4.66
CA PRO A 108 -0.75 4.95 -5.95
C PRO A 108 0.25 5.52 -6.96
N PHE A 109 1.11 4.66 -7.49
CA PHE A 109 2.07 5.08 -8.49
C PHE A 109 1.23 5.45 -9.71
N VAL A 110 1.05 6.75 -9.91
CA VAL A 110 0.46 7.27 -11.15
C VAL A 110 1.62 7.34 -12.12
N PRO A 111 1.66 6.48 -13.16
CA PRO A 111 2.74 6.48 -14.11
C PRO A 111 2.81 7.86 -14.78
N ALA A 112 4.02 8.43 -14.90
CA ALA A 112 4.23 9.74 -15.51
C ALA A 112 3.73 9.83 -16.95
N ASN A 113 3.66 8.69 -17.65
CA ASN A 113 3.26 8.60 -19.05
C ASN A 113 1.75 8.41 -19.26
N GLY A 114 0.96 8.52 -18.20
CA GLY A 114 -0.51 8.48 -18.26
C GLY A 114 -1.13 7.18 -17.77
N LEU A 115 -2.46 7.16 -17.76
CA LEU A 115 -3.25 6.03 -17.28
C LEU A 115 -3.63 5.13 -18.47
N TYR A 116 -2.95 4.00 -18.59
CA TYR A 116 -3.28 2.97 -19.58
C TYR A 116 -4.23 1.93 -18.99
N GLY A 117 -5.23 1.50 -19.76
CA GLY A 117 -6.07 0.37 -19.37
C GLY A 117 -5.24 -0.91 -19.37
N ARG A 118 -5.38 -1.77 -18.34
CA ARG A 118 -4.59 -3.01 -18.20
C ARG A 118 -4.66 -3.94 -19.43
N GLN A 119 -5.75 -3.88 -20.18
CA GLN A 119 -5.95 -4.67 -21.41
C GLN A 119 -5.11 -4.20 -22.61
N HIS A 120 -4.49 -3.02 -22.53
CA HIS A 120 -3.69 -2.43 -23.59
C HIS A 120 -2.20 -2.37 -23.26
N VAL A 121 -1.77 -3.00 -22.17
CA VAL A 121 -0.36 -3.10 -21.77
C VAL A 121 0.08 -4.54 -21.79
N LEU A 122 1.32 -4.76 -22.24
CA LEU A 122 1.97 -6.07 -22.26
C LEU A 122 3.31 -5.99 -21.52
N PRO A 123 3.68 -7.02 -20.76
CA PRO A 123 5.01 -7.10 -20.17
C PRO A 123 6.05 -7.18 -21.30
N ALA A 124 7.15 -6.45 -21.15
CA ALA A 124 8.26 -6.48 -22.09
C ALA A 124 9.50 -7.04 -21.39
N SER A 125 10.26 -7.86 -22.12
CA SER A 125 11.56 -8.32 -21.63
C SER A 125 12.61 -7.26 -21.95
N ALA A 126 13.20 -6.70 -20.89
CA ALA A 126 14.22 -5.67 -20.95
C ALA A 126 15.57 -6.27 -20.53
N VAL A 127 16.57 -6.15 -21.39
CA VAL A 127 17.91 -6.69 -21.18
C VAL A 127 18.92 -5.57 -21.03
N THR A 128 19.83 -5.72 -20.07
CA THR A 128 20.91 -4.78 -19.77
C THR A 128 22.25 -5.38 -20.21
N ASP A 129 23.10 -4.54 -20.81
CA ASP A 129 24.52 -4.85 -21.04
C ASP A 129 25.35 -4.30 -19.85
N SER A 130 26.67 -4.50 -19.84
CA SER A 130 27.52 -4.07 -18.73
C SER A 130 27.46 -2.56 -18.45
N ASP A 131 27.37 -1.75 -19.50
CA ASP A 131 27.34 -0.29 -19.37
C ASP A 131 25.96 0.17 -18.87
N MET A 132 24.89 -0.37 -19.45
CA MET A 132 23.52 -0.15 -18.99
C MET A 132 23.32 -0.60 -17.54
N GLN A 133 23.94 -1.71 -17.13
CA GLN A 133 23.88 -2.22 -15.77
C GLN A 133 24.56 -1.27 -14.76
N ALA A 134 25.69 -0.69 -15.16
CA ALA A 134 26.38 0.31 -14.36
C ALA A 134 25.52 1.58 -14.20
N GLU A 135 24.88 2.05 -15.28
CA GLU A 135 23.97 3.20 -15.22
C GLU A 135 22.71 2.90 -14.40
N LEU A 136 22.12 1.72 -14.54
CA LEU A 136 20.97 1.30 -13.74
C LEU A 136 21.30 1.25 -12.24
N THR A 137 22.50 0.77 -11.90
CA THR A 137 22.97 0.76 -10.51
C THR A 137 23.12 2.18 -9.97
N LYS A 138 23.70 3.10 -10.74
CA LYS A 138 23.80 4.53 -10.35
C LYS A 138 22.42 5.15 -10.15
N VAL A 139 21.46 4.88 -11.03
CA VAL A 139 20.09 5.38 -10.88
C VAL A 139 19.43 4.82 -9.63
N ALA A 140 19.57 3.53 -9.34
CA ALA A 140 19.04 2.93 -8.12
C ALA A 140 19.64 3.57 -6.84
N GLU A 141 20.94 3.83 -6.83
CA GLU A 141 21.62 4.53 -5.73
C GLU A 141 21.15 5.98 -5.57
N GLN A 142 20.93 6.69 -6.68
CA GLN A 142 20.35 8.04 -6.67
C GLN A 142 18.92 8.03 -6.12
N LEU A 143 18.09 7.08 -6.52
CA LEU A 143 16.73 6.95 -5.98
C LEU A 143 16.74 6.64 -4.49
N GLN A 144 17.65 5.78 -4.04
CA GLN A 144 17.81 5.46 -2.62
C GLN A 144 18.25 6.67 -1.79
N SER A 145 19.28 7.39 -2.25
CA SER A 145 19.80 8.59 -1.55
C SER A 145 18.78 9.73 -1.49
N ASN A 146 17.88 9.83 -2.47
CA ASN A 146 16.79 10.81 -2.49
C ASN A 146 15.51 10.32 -1.77
N GLY A 147 15.55 9.14 -1.14
CA GLY A 147 14.41 8.58 -0.40
C GLY A 147 13.25 8.10 -1.28
N LEU A 148 13.48 7.92 -2.58
CA LEU A 148 12.49 7.43 -3.56
C LEU A 148 12.48 5.91 -3.68
N MET A 149 13.45 5.21 -3.08
CA MET A 149 13.53 3.76 -3.02
C MET A 149 13.50 3.29 -1.56
N THR A 150 12.42 2.61 -1.17
CA THR A 150 12.30 1.97 0.14
C THR A 150 12.94 0.58 0.12
N LYS A 151 13.52 0.19 1.26
CA LYS A 151 14.18 -1.11 1.46
C LYS A 151 13.57 -1.85 2.66
N ASP A 152 12.26 -1.99 2.64
CA ASP A 152 11.47 -2.54 3.73
C ASP A 152 10.69 -3.81 3.34
N TYR A 153 11.02 -4.41 2.19
CA TYR A 153 10.38 -5.63 1.67
C TYR A 153 8.86 -5.47 1.52
N GLY A 154 8.40 -4.26 1.17
CA GLY A 154 6.98 -3.93 1.08
C GLY A 154 6.26 -3.86 2.44
N GLY A 155 7.01 -3.82 3.54
CA GLY A 155 6.48 -3.84 4.92
C GLY A 155 6.17 -5.24 5.44
N LEU A 156 6.53 -6.30 4.71
CA LEU A 156 6.30 -7.69 5.10
C LEU A 156 7.18 -8.08 6.30
N SER A 157 6.60 -8.78 7.26
CA SER A 157 7.31 -9.45 8.35
C SER A 157 8.11 -10.65 7.85
N GLU A 158 9.05 -11.17 8.64
CA GLU A 158 9.86 -12.32 8.20
C GLU A 158 9.04 -13.59 7.93
N ASP A 159 7.97 -13.82 8.70
CA ASP A 159 7.05 -14.94 8.48
C ASP A 159 6.29 -14.77 7.15
N GLU A 160 5.86 -13.54 6.83
CA GLU A 160 5.21 -13.22 5.55
C GLU A 160 6.20 -13.32 4.38
N GLN A 161 7.46 -12.89 4.56
CA GLN A 161 8.52 -13.07 3.58
C GLN A 161 8.78 -14.55 3.31
N MET A 162 8.80 -15.40 4.33
CA MET A 162 8.94 -16.85 4.20
C MET A 162 7.74 -17.48 3.46
N ALA A 163 6.52 -17.03 3.74
CA ALA A 163 5.31 -17.48 3.05
C ALA A 163 5.32 -17.06 1.57
N TYR A 164 5.73 -15.82 1.27
CA TYR A 164 5.91 -15.32 -0.09
C TYR A 164 6.91 -16.20 -0.88
N LEU A 165 8.06 -16.50 -0.28
CA LEU A 165 9.08 -17.36 -0.88
C LEU A 165 8.66 -18.84 -1.01
N ALA A 166 7.64 -19.27 -0.26
CA ALA A 166 7.09 -20.63 -0.39
C ALA A 166 6.07 -20.74 -1.54
N ALA A 167 5.49 -19.62 -1.98
CA ALA A 167 4.45 -19.53 -3.00
C ALA A 167 5.01 -19.38 -4.43
N ASP A 168 6.11 -20.06 -4.74
CA ASP A 168 6.79 -20.06 -6.06
C ASP A 168 7.58 -18.78 -6.40
N HIS A 169 8.10 -18.09 -5.38
CA HIS A 169 9.01 -16.98 -5.55
C HIS A 169 10.41 -17.31 -5.00
N ASP A 170 11.43 -17.22 -5.85
CA ASP A 170 12.80 -17.59 -5.47
C ASP A 170 13.47 -16.57 -4.54
N VAL A 171 13.10 -15.29 -4.68
CA VAL A 171 13.71 -14.17 -3.98
C VAL A 171 12.68 -13.07 -3.72
N ILE A 172 12.82 -12.41 -2.58
CA ILE A 172 12.12 -11.16 -2.28
C ILE A 172 13.15 -10.05 -2.11
N TYR A 173 13.11 -9.07 -3.01
CA TYR A 173 14.01 -7.93 -2.96
C TYR A 173 13.57 -6.92 -1.90
N ALA A 174 14.55 -6.21 -1.32
CA ALA A 174 14.30 -5.21 -0.31
C ALA A 174 13.38 -4.09 -0.82
N ASN A 175 13.39 -3.83 -2.13
CA ASN A 175 12.54 -2.84 -2.76
C ASN A 175 11.17 -3.36 -3.22
N HIS A 176 10.74 -4.54 -2.77
CA HIS A 176 9.43 -5.12 -3.11
C HIS A 176 8.27 -4.12 -2.88
N PRO A 177 7.29 -4.01 -3.81
CA PRO A 177 7.11 -4.76 -5.05
C PRO A 177 7.95 -4.25 -6.24
N GLY A 178 8.78 -3.25 -6.02
CA GLY A 178 9.69 -2.64 -6.98
C GLY A 178 9.74 -1.12 -6.79
N THR A 179 10.80 -0.49 -7.29
CA THR A 179 10.97 0.95 -7.24
C THR A 179 10.55 1.57 -8.57
N PRO A 180 9.42 2.27 -8.67
CA PRO A 180 9.05 2.90 -9.92
C PRO A 180 10.04 4.00 -10.31
N LEU A 181 10.34 4.09 -11.60
CA LEU A 181 11.14 5.19 -12.13
C LEU A 181 10.30 6.48 -12.17
N PRO A 182 10.79 7.60 -11.60
CA PRO A 182 10.11 8.89 -11.69
C PRO A 182 10.01 9.40 -13.13
N TYR A 183 11.06 9.20 -13.92
CA TYR A 183 11.10 9.54 -15.33
C TYR A 183 11.58 8.35 -16.14
N PHE A 184 10.84 8.05 -17.22
CA PHE A 184 11.20 7.03 -18.18
C PHE A 184 10.58 7.33 -19.54
N ARG A 185 11.33 7.03 -20.60
CA ARG A 185 10.89 7.19 -21.99
C ARG A 185 11.41 6.04 -22.85
N LEU A 186 10.68 5.78 -23.91
CA LEU A 186 11.03 4.78 -24.91
C LEU A 186 11.69 5.49 -26.09
N GLU A 187 12.91 5.11 -26.45
CA GLU A 187 13.59 5.64 -27.63
C GLU A 187 13.85 4.55 -28.67
N LYS A 188 13.77 4.93 -29.94
CA LYS A 188 14.08 4.05 -31.06
C LYS A 188 15.57 4.18 -31.41
N GLU A 189 16.29 3.06 -31.33
CA GLU A 189 17.72 2.98 -31.62
C GLU A 189 17.98 2.12 -32.86
N ARG A 190 19.24 2.14 -33.33
CA ARG A 190 19.73 1.20 -34.36
C ARG A 190 19.73 -0.21 -33.76
N GLY A 191 18.66 -0.96 -33.99
CA GLY A 191 18.51 -2.34 -33.53
C GLY A 191 17.32 -2.60 -32.60
N GLY A 192 16.44 -1.63 -32.37
CA GLY A 192 15.20 -1.86 -31.63
C GLY A 192 14.76 -0.67 -30.79
N LEU A 193 14.22 -0.97 -29.61
CA LEU A 193 13.77 0.02 -28.64
C LEU A 193 14.64 -0.04 -27.39
N ALA A 194 14.94 1.12 -26.83
CA ALA A 194 15.67 1.26 -25.58
C ALA A 194 14.86 2.07 -24.57
N ILE A 195 14.99 1.72 -23.30
CA ILE A 195 14.41 2.46 -22.19
C ILE A 195 15.45 3.40 -21.64
N TYR A 196 15.11 4.69 -21.66
CA TYR A 196 15.83 5.72 -20.96
C TYR A 196 15.09 6.05 -19.69
N GLY A 197 15.79 6.23 -18.57
CA GLY A 197 15.14 6.54 -17.32
C GLY A 197 16.09 7.10 -16.27
N GLY A 198 15.51 7.67 -15.22
CA GLY A 198 16.25 8.31 -14.13
C GLY A 198 15.33 9.08 -13.20
N LEU A 199 15.92 9.97 -12.40
CA LEU A 199 15.17 10.85 -11.50
C LEU A 199 14.35 11.90 -12.27
N ASN A 200 14.83 12.33 -13.43
CA ASN A 200 14.21 13.31 -14.31
C ASN A 200 14.80 13.19 -15.73
N GLU A 201 14.28 13.97 -16.67
CA GLU A 201 14.73 14.00 -18.06
C GLU A 201 16.20 14.37 -18.22
N MET A 202 16.71 15.31 -17.42
CA MET A 202 18.10 15.78 -17.51
C MET A 202 19.11 14.70 -17.10
N LEU A 203 18.71 13.81 -16.21
CA LEU A 203 19.55 12.72 -15.68
C LEU A 203 19.18 11.36 -16.29
N ALA A 204 18.38 11.34 -17.36
CA ALA A 204 17.95 10.11 -17.99
C ALA A 204 19.13 9.40 -18.65
N GLN A 205 19.40 8.18 -18.21
CA GLN A 205 20.42 7.31 -18.79
C GLN A 205 19.76 6.19 -19.59
N ARG A 206 20.53 5.58 -20.50
CA ARG A 206 20.11 4.38 -21.23
C ARG A 206 20.18 3.18 -20.29
N LEU A 207 19.02 2.64 -19.89
CA LEU A 207 18.93 1.65 -18.82
C LEU A 207 18.74 0.22 -19.30
N ALA A 208 18.04 0.01 -20.42
CA ALA A 208 17.80 -1.33 -20.95
C ALA A 208 17.43 -1.28 -22.43
N ARG A 209 17.60 -2.42 -23.12
CA ARG A 209 17.06 -2.67 -24.46
C ARG A 209 15.86 -3.61 -24.37
N ILE A 210 14.81 -3.33 -25.12
CA ILE A 210 13.66 -4.22 -25.22
C ILE A 210 13.97 -5.32 -26.24
N GLU A 211 13.84 -6.58 -25.85
CA GLU A 211 13.98 -7.74 -26.75
C GLU A 211 12.63 -8.24 -27.24
N THR A 212 11.67 -8.39 -26.33
CA THR A 212 10.33 -8.91 -26.62
C THR A 212 9.24 -8.06 -25.98
N VAL A 213 8.06 -8.08 -26.60
CA VAL A 213 6.82 -7.51 -26.08
C VAL A 213 5.79 -8.63 -26.01
N GLY A 214 5.37 -8.99 -24.80
CA GLY A 214 4.67 -10.25 -24.55
C GLY A 214 5.53 -11.43 -24.99
N LEU A 215 5.02 -12.21 -25.94
CA LEU A 215 5.70 -13.38 -26.50
C LEU A 215 6.38 -13.11 -27.85
N GLN A 216 6.31 -11.88 -28.35
CA GLN A 216 6.76 -11.53 -29.70
C GLN A 216 8.07 -10.73 -29.66
N PRO A 217 9.04 -11.01 -30.57
CA PRO A 217 10.21 -10.16 -30.75
C PRO A 217 9.81 -8.71 -31.06
N VAL A 218 10.51 -7.75 -30.44
CA VAL A 218 10.17 -6.32 -30.55
C VAL A 218 10.18 -5.83 -32.00
N ALA A 219 11.09 -6.34 -32.83
CA ALA A 219 11.21 -5.96 -34.23
C ALA A 219 9.92 -6.26 -35.01
N LEU A 220 9.32 -7.43 -34.79
CA LEU A 220 8.07 -7.83 -35.43
C LEU A 220 6.87 -7.07 -34.83
N ALA A 221 6.86 -6.86 -33.51
CA ALA A 221 5.80 -6.10 -32.86
C ALA A 221 5.73 -4.65 -33.40
N MET A 222 6.89 -4.04 -33.66
CA MET A 222 6.98 -2.70 -34.24
C MET A 222 6.51 -2.59 -35.69
N GLU A 223 6.34 -3.70 -36.42
CA GLU A 223 5.77 -3.67 -37.77
C GLU A 223 4.27 -3.38 -37.70
N SER A 224 3.56 -4.11 -36.84
CA SER A 224 2.09 -4.07 -36.72
C SER A 224 1.57 -3.04 -35.70
N TYR A 225 2.39 -2.66 -34.71
CA TYR A 225 1.98 -1.83 -33.60
C TYR A 225 2.89 -0.62 -33.38
N GLU A 226 2.30 0.45 -32.86
CA GLU A 226 3.01 1.53 -32.19
C GLU A 226 3.11 1.19 -30.70
N LEU A 227 4.31 1.31 -30.14
CA LEU A 227 4.61 0.91 -28.77
C LEU A 227 4.93 2.16 -27.94
N PHE A 228 4.41 2.20 -26.73
CA PHE A 228 4.60 3.28 -25.77
C PHE A 228 4.97 2.68 -24.41
N VAL A 229 5.89 3.30 -23.67
CA VAL A 229 6.22 2.79 -22.34
C VAL A 229 5.19 3.24 -21.30
N ALA A 230 4.50 2.27 -20.71
CA ALA A 230 3.43 2.49 -19.75
C ALA A 230 3.97 2.54 -18.32
N SER A 231 4.86 1.63 -17.96
CA SER A 231 5.49 1.58 -16.65
C SER A 231 6.92 1.07 -16.76
N ALA A 232 7.78 1.55 -15.86
CA ALA A 232 9.14 1.08 -15.72
C ALA A 232 9.50 1.05 -14.23
N VAL A 233 9.85 -0.13 -13.73
CA VAL A 233 10.06 -0.40 -12.31
C VAL A 233 11.40 -1.11 -12.14
N ILE A 234 12.24 -0.60 -11.26
CA ILE A 234 13.50 -1.24 -10.88
C ILE A 234 13.20 -2.36 -9.88
N LEU A 235 13.75 -3.55 -10.14
CA LEU A 235 13.75 -4.71 -9.27
C LEU A 235 15.20 -5.15 -9.03
N GLY A 236 15.46 -5.90 -7.96
CA GLY A 236 16.80 -6.44 -7.66
C GLY A 236 17.52 -5.76 -6.51
N GLY A 237 18.84 -5.96 -6.45
CA GLY A 237 19.68 -5.48 -5.36
C GLY A 237 19.73 -6.45 -4.19
N GLU A 238 19.72 -5.90 -2.97
CA GLU A 238 19.62 -6.73 -1.76
C GLU A 238 18.26 -7.41 -1.70
N GLY A 239 18.26 -8.72 -1.48
CA GLY A 239 17.06 -9.52 -1.32
C GLY A 239 17.27 -10.62 -0.29
N LYS A 240 16.19 -11.31 0.01
CA LYS A 240 16.18 -12.47 0.90
C LYS A 240 15.68 -13.69 0.14
N VAL A 241 16.27 -14.83 0.47
CA VAL A 241 15.91 -16.14 -0.05
C VAL A 241 15.67 -17.13 1.08
N ARG A 242 14.88 -18.17 0.79
CA ARG A 242 14.54 -19.18 1.79
C ARG A 242 15.73 -20.09 2.06
N GLY A 243 16.32 -19.99 3.25
CA GLY A 243 17.26 -20.97 3.76
C GLY A 243 16.55 -22.16 4.41
N ARG A 244 17.33 -23.12 4.94
CA ARG A 244 16.79 -24.34 5.58
C ARG A 244 16.02 -24.09 6.88
N ALA A 245 16.39 -23.02 7.60
CA ALA A 245 15.78 -22.65 8.88
C ALA A 245 15.40 -21.17 8.94
N ASN A 246 16.20 -20.29 8.31
CA ASN A 246 16.01 -18.84 8.34
C ASN A 246 16.14 -18.25 6.93
N LEU A 247 15.72 -17.00 6.77
CA LEU A 247 16.00 -16.20 5.57
C LEU A 247 17.50 -15.93 5.45
N GLN A 248 18.01 -16.03 4.22
CA GLN A 248 19.40 -15.67 3.89
C GLN A 248 19.42 -14.47 2.97
N THR A 249 20.33 -13.54 3.22
CA THR A 249 20.53 -12.39 2.32
C THR A 249 21.25 -12.84 1.05
N ARG A 250 20.71 -12.42 -0.09
CA ARG A 250 21.32 -12.53 -1.42
C ARG A 250 21.40 -11.13 -2.01
N ARG A 251 22.42 -10.87 -2.83
CA ARG A 251 22.49 -9.63 -3.59
C ARG A 251 22.55 -9.98 -5.07
N ASP A 252 21.52 -9.56 -5.79
CA ASP A 252 21.44 -9.71 -7.23
C ASP A 252 21.59 -8.35 -7.91
N ASP A 253 21.89 -8.38 -9.20
CA ASP A 253 21.93 -7.18 -10.03
C ASP A 253 20.54 -6.56 -10.19
N TYR A 254 20.49 -5.23 -10.26
CA TYR A 254 19.25 -4.52 -10.58
C TYR A 254 18.82 -4.83 -12.01
N HIS A 255 17.53 -4.95 -12.25
CA HIS A 255 16.93 -5.12 -13.57
C HIS A 255 15.64 -4.29 -13.68
N LEU A 256 15.17 -4.08 -14.91
CA LEU A 256 13.97 -3.32 -15.18
C LEU A 256 12.79 -4.25 -15.51
N ALA A 257 11.70 -4.13 -14.76
CA ALA A 257 10.40 -4.60 -15.20
C ALA A 257 9.71 -3.47 -16.00
N VAL A 258 9.38 -3.75 -17.25
CA VAL A 258 8.80 -2.76 -18.18
C VAL A 258 7.46 -3.29 -18.69
N GLU A 259 6.47 -2.41 -18.72
CA GLU A 259 5.22 -2.67 -19.44
C GLU A 259 5.10 -1.68 -20.59
N LEU A 260 4.77 -2.20 -21.77
CA LEU A 260 4.55 -1.40 -22.96
C LEU A 260 3.07 -1.41 -23.32
N ALA A 261 2.50 -0.23 -23.48
CA ALA A 261 1.23 -0.05 -24.15
C ALA A 261 1.40 -0.19 -25.66
N TYR A 262 0.39 -0.73 -26.32
CA TYR A 262 0.40 -0.89 -27.78
C TYR A 262 -0.85 -0.29 -28.42
N LYS A 263 -0.68 0.23 -29.63
CA LYS A 263 -1.76 0.68 -30.51
C LYS A 263 -1.55 0.05 -31.88
N ALA A 264 -2.58 -0.55 -32.47
CA ALA A 264 -2.50 -1.03 -33.83
C ALA A 264 -2.24 0.13 -34.79
N LYS A 265 -1.33 -0.06 -35.75
CA LYS A 265 -1.17 0.93 -36.82
C LYS A 265 -2.41 0.92 -37.70
N GLU A 266 -2.94 2.10 -38.00
CA GLU A 266 -3.92 2.23 -39.05
C GLU A 266 -3.21 1.95 -40.39
N LEU A 267 -3.71 0.94 -41.12
CA LEU A 267 -3.25 0.55 -42.45
C LEU A 267 -3.63 1.59 -43.50
#